data_AF-A0A951JDK1-F1
#
_entry.id   AF-A0A951JDK1-F1
#
_cell.length_a   1.000
_cell.length_b   1.000
_cell.length_c   1.000
_cell.angle_alpha   90.00
_cell.angle_beta   90.00
_cell.angle_gamma   90.00
#
_symmetry.space_group_name_H-M   'P 1'
#
loop_
_entity.id
_entity.type
_entity.pdbx_description
1 polymer ?
#
loop_
_entity_poly.entity_id
_entity_poly.type
_entity_poly.pdbx_seq_one_letter_code
_entity_poly.pdbx_strand_id
1 'polypeptide(L)'
;MSAPAGVVAVERLPTQPEGREAPEWWGVLALIVIEGVVFTALIASYFHFRTRHLEWPPPGIEPPELLLASLNTVLLIASALPVLLSVRALRGGNERTPRWALPVGMLMLVVFVAVKAYEYSHEPWGAGTHAYGSVVFTMTGLHLAHVSAVLLKTGVVWSYLLQGRVEARRPVPLEANALYWYFVIAVWIPLFTTIYLVPRIF
;
A
#
# COMPACT_ATOMS: atom_id res chain seq x y z
N MET A 1 -37.56 -25.04 21.19
CA MET A 1 -37.02 -25.20 22.56
C MET A 1 -35.89 -24.20 22.74
N SER A 2 -36.04 -23.23 23.63
CA SER A 2 -34.99 -22.24 23.96
C SER A 2 -33.90 -22.89 24.82
N ALA A 3 -32.62 -22.68 24.47
CA ALA A 3 -31.50 -23.19 25.24
C ALA A 3 -31.50 -22.65 26.68
N PRO A 4 -31.07 -23.44 27.68
CA PRO A 4 -30.99 -22.99 29.07
C PRO A 4 -29.99 -21.85 29.24
N ALA A 5 -30.29 -20.93 30.17
CA ALA A 5 -29.43 -19.80 30.48
C ALA A 5 -28.02 -20.26 30.86
N GLY A 6 -27.02 -19.82 30.09
CA GLY A 6 -25.61 -20.21 30.26
C GLY A 6 -25.05 -21.11 29.15
N VAL A 7 -25.91 -21.70 28.31
CA VAL A 7 -25.45 -22.51 27.16
C VAL A 7 -25.48 -21.66 25.89
N VAL A 8 -24.29 -21.27 25.43
CA VAL A 8 -24.13 -20.61 24.13
C VAL A 8 -24.51 -21.61 23.04
N ALA A 9 -25.52 -21.28 22.24
CA ALA A 9 -25.93 -22.10 21.11
C ALA A 9 -24.75 -22.28 20.15
N VAL A 10 -24.49 -23.51 19.70
CA VAL A 10 -23.37 -23.85 18.79
C VAL A 10 -23.42 -23.01 17.50
N GLU A 11 -24.61 -22.67 17.02
CA GLU A 11 -24.83 -21.77 15.88
C GLU A 11 -24.33 -20.34 16.09
N ARG A 12 -24.08 -19.93 17.34
CA ARG A 12 -23.54 -18.62 17.71
C ARG A 12 -22.04 -18.64 17.97
N LEU A 13 -21.39 -19.81 17.94
CA LEU A 13 -19.95 -19.89 18.04
C LEU A 13 -19.32 -19.41 16.73
N PRO A 14 -18.32 -18.52 16.78
CA PRO A 14 -17.62 -18.12 15.57
C PRO A 14 -16.95 -19.35 14.94
N THR A 15 -17.30 -19.64 13.69
CA THR A 15 -16.77 -20.77 12.93
C THR A 15 -15.33 -20.55 12.45
N GLN A 16 -14.81 -19.32 12.60
CA GLN A 16 -13.45 -18.93 12.30
C GLN A 16 -12.91 -18.04 13.43
N PRO A 17 -11.61 -18.09 13.74
CA PRO A 17 -11.01 -17.19 14.72
C PRO A 17 -11.13 -15.73 14.22
N GLU A 18 -11.46 -14.80 15.11
CA GLU A 18 -11.62 -13.39 14.79
C GLU A 18 -10.47 -12.56 15.38
N GLY A 19 -10.19 -11.40 14.78
CA GLY A 19 -9.17 -10.47 15.27
C GLY A 19 -7.76 -11.06 15.31
N ARG A 20 -7.09 -10.96 16.46
CA ARG A 20 -5.68 -11.41 16.66
C ARG A 20 -5.52 -12.93 16.75
N GLU A 21 -6.62 -13.65 16.87
CA GLU A 21 -6.63 -15.11 16.89
C GLU A 21 -6.67 -15.69 15.47
N ALA A 22 -6.99 -14.86 14.46
CA ALA A 22 -7.00 -15.25 13.07
C ALA A 22 -5.57 -15.40 12.51
N PRO A 23 -5.22 -16.55 11.90
CA PRO A 23 -3.92 -16.73 11.24
C PRO A 23 -3.65 -15.69 10.14
N GLU A 24 -4.72 -15.21 9.49
CA GLU A 24 -4.66 -14.18 8.44
C GLU A 24 -4.02 -12.88 8.93
N TRP A 25 -4.28 -12.50 10.19
CA TRP A 25 -3.75 -11.28 10.79
C TRP A 25 -2.22 -11.37 10.95
N TRP A 26 -1.75 -12.50 11.47
CA TRP A 26 -0.31 -12.79 11.62
C TRP A 26 0.38 -12.99 10.28
N GLY A 27 -0.30 -13.58 9.29
CA GLY A 27 0.20 -13.72 7.94
C GLY A 27 0.50 -12.36 7.29
N VAL A 28 -0.43 -11.39 7.40
CA VAL A 28 -0.22 -10.03 6.88
C VAL A 28 0.90 -9.32 7.63
N LEU A 29 0.99 -9.46 8.95
CA LEU A 29 2.09 -8.88 9.72
C LEU A 29 3.46 -9.44 9.30
N ALA A 30 3.58 -10.77 9.19
CA ALA A 30 4.82 -11.41 8.79
C ALA A 30 5.24 -10.96 7.38
N LEU A 31 4.28 -10.87 6.45
CA LEU A 31 4.52 -10.32 5.11
C LEU A 31 5.02 -8.88 5.18
N ILE A 32 4.39 -8.00 5.97
CA ILE A 32 4.82 -6.61 6.16
C ILE A 32 6.26 -6.53 6.67
N VAL A 33 6.63 -7.38 7.61
CA VAL A 33 8.01 -7.41 8.15
C VAL A 33 9.00 -7.83 7.07
N ILE A 34 8.70 -8.90 6.32
CA ILE A 34 9.57 -9.39 5.24
C ILE A 34 9.75 -8.32 4.16
N GLU A 35 8.65 -7.77 3.66
CA GLU A 35 8.71 -6.72 2.62
C GLU A 35 9.37 -5.45 3.15
N GLY A 36 9.16 -5.09 4.42
CA GLY A 36 9.83 -3.97 5.07
C GLY A 36 11.36 -4.13 5.08
N VAL A 37 11.86 -5.34 5.31
CA VAL A 37 13.30 -5.65 5.22
C VAL A 37 13.79 -5.52 3.77
N VAL A 38 13.02 -6.01 2.78
CA VAL A 38 13.36 -5.88 1.35
C VAL A 38 13.49 -4.40 0.95
N PHE A 39 12.51 -3.56 1.27
CA PHE A 39 12.57 -2.12 0.98
C PHE A 39 13.71 -1.42 1.70
N THR A 40 13.98 -1.79 2.96
CA THR A 40 15.12 -1.26 3.73
C THR A 40 16.44 -1.62 3.05
N ALA A 41 16.60 -2.86 2.58
CA ALA A 41 17.80 -3.30 1.86
C ALA A 41 17.98 -2.56 0.53
N LEU A 42 16.89 -2.28 -0.20
CA LEU A 42 16.94 -1.48 -1.43
C LEU A 42 17.35 -0.03 -1.17
N ILE A 43 16.80 0.60 -0.13
CA ILE A 43 17.21 1.95 0.28
C ILE A 43 18.69 1.96 0.71
N ALA A 44 19.13 0.98 1.49
CA ALA A 44 20.54 0.84 1.86
C ALA A 44 21.44 0.67 0.62
N SER A 45 20.98 -0.07 -0.39
CA SER A 45 21.69 -0.24 -1.66
C SER A 45 21.81 1.07 -2.44
N TYR A 46 20.77 1.92 -2.45
CA TYR A 46 20.82 3.26 -3.03
C TYR A 46 21.91 4.12 -2.35
N PHE A 47 21.92 4.17 -1.01
CA PHE A 47 22.92 4.96 -0.28
C PHE A 47 24.33 4.41 -0.45
N HIS A 48 24.48 3.09 -0.52
CA HIS A 48 25.75 2.46 -0.84
C HIS A 48 26.31 2.94 -2.19
N PHE A 49 25.48 2.99 -3.24
CA PHE A 49 25.89 3.57 -4.52
C PHE A 49 26.21 5.06 -4.41
N ARG A 50 25.38 5.86 -3.72
CA ARG A 50 25.64 7.29 -3.49
C ARG A 50 27.01 7.52 -2.85
N THR A 51 27.42 6.73 -1.86
CA THR A 51 28.72 6.92 -1.18
C THR A 51 29.93 6.62 -2.05
N ARG A 52 29.75 5.93 -3.18
CA ARG A 52 30.82 5.55 -4.12
C ARG A 52 30.92 6.45 -5.34
N HIS A 53 30.03 7.41 -5.49
CA HIS A 53 30.01 8.36 -6.59
C HIS A 53 30.01 9.79 -6.03
N LEU A 54 30.91 10.65 -6.52
CA LEU A 54 31.05 12.03 -6.05
C LEU A 54 29.83 12.89 -6.38
N GLU A 55 29.18 12.61 -7.51
CA GLU A 55 27.94 13.23 -7.97
C GLU A 55 26.87 12.14 -8.14
N TRP A 56 25.67 12.40 -7.62
CA TRP A 56 24.55 11.46 -7.67
C TRP A 56 23.23 12.24 -7.65
N PRO A 57 22.48 12.28 -8.76
CA PRO A 57 22.58 11.39 -9.92
C PRO A 57 23.89 11.58 -10.73
N PRO A 58 24.28 10.59 -11.55
CA PRO A 58 25.48 10.69 -12.38
C PRO A 58 25.49 11.96 -13.25
N PRO A 59 26.67 12.48 -13.62
CA PRO A 59 26.77 13.69 -14.45
C PRO A 59 25.94 13.59 -15.72
N GLY A 60 25.14 14.62 -16.01
CA GLY A 60 24.25 14.67 -17.18
C GLY A 60 22.86 14.04 -16.96
N ILE A 61 22.56 13.52 -15.77
CA ILE A 61 21.23 13.06 -15.38
C ILE A 61 20.60 14.06 -14.42
N GLU A 62 19.47 14.65 -14.81
CA GLU A 62 18.72 15.54 -13.94
C GLU A 62 17.92 14.74 -12.89
N PRO A 63 17.77 15.25 -11.66
CA PRO A 63 16.88 14.65 -10.67
C PRO A 63 15.42 14.61 -11.17
N PRO A 64 14.69 13.51 -10.93
CA PRO A 64 13.31 13.37 -11.39
C PRO A 64 12.42 14.51 -10.90
N GLU A 65 11.45 14.91 -11.71
CA GLU A 65 10.58 16.07 -11.47
C GLU A 65 9.92 16.02 -10.07
N LEU A 66 10.00 17.13 -9.31
CA LEU A 66 9.62 17.15 -7.89
C LEU A 66 8.15 17.50 -7.66
N LEU A 67 7.57 18.43 -8.42
CA LEU A 67 6.24 18.97 -8.16
C LEU A 67 5.16 17.91 -8.40
N LEU A 68 5.17 17.29 -9.58
CA LEU A 68 4.29 16.19 -9.96
C LEU A 68 4.45 15.01 -9.01
N ALA A 69 5.68 14.65 -8.66
CA ALA A 69 5.95 13.58 -7.69
C ALA A 69 5.40 13.92 -6.29
N SER A 70 5.49 15.17 -5.86
CA SER A 70 4.96 15.65 -4.58
C SER A 70 3.44 15.63 -4.57
N LEU A 71 2.80 16.14 -5.62
CA LEU A 71 1.34 16.10 -5.79
C LEU A 71 0.83 14.65 -5.82
N ASN A 72 1.54 13.77 -6.52
CA ASN A 72 1.20 12.35 -6.59
C ASN A 72 1.39 11.65 -5.23
N THR A 73 2.39 12.07 -4.44
CA THR A 73 2.59 11.59 -3.07
C THR A 73 1.46 12.03 -2.14
N VAL A 74 1.02 13.29 -2.25
CA VAL A 74 -0.16 13.79 -1.52
C VAL A 74 -1.40 12.98 -1.88
N LEU A 75 -1.61 12.67 -3.17
CA LEU A 75 -2.70 11.82 -3.63
C LEU A 75 -2.63 10.41 -3.00
N LEU A 76 -1.45 9.79 -2.99
CA LEU A 76 -1.24 8.48 -2.36
C LEU A 76 -1.57 8.52 -0.86
N ILE A 77 -1.10 9.52 -0.12
CA ILE A 77 -1.39 9.67 1.30
C ILE A 77 -2.89 9.91 1.53
N ALA A 78 -3.51 10.78 0.72
CA ALA A 78 -4.93 11.07 0.79
C ALA A 78 -5.80 9.83 0.52
N SER A 79 -5.31 8.85 -0.25
CA SER A 79 -5.99 7.57 -0.49
C SER A 79 -6.20 6.73 0.78
N ALA A 80 -5.54 7.07 1.90
CA ALA A 80 -5.81 6.46 3.21
C ALA A 80 -7.20 6.85 3.75
N LEU A 81 -7.75 8.00 3.38
CA LEU A 81 -9.01 8.52 3.94
C LEU A 81 -10.22 7.63 3.59
N PRO A 82 -10.46 7.24 2.31
CA PRO A 82 -11.56 6.36 1.98
C PRO A 82 -11.46 4.98 2.66
N VAL A 83 -10.25 4.45 2.82
CA VAL A 83 -10.00 3.18 3.54
C VAL A 83 -10.32 3.32 5.03
N LEU A 84 -9.87 4.40 5.66
CA LEU A 84 -10.17 4.71 7.06
C LEU A 84 -11.68 4.84 7.31
N LEU A 85 -12.38 5.57 6.42
CA LEU A 85 -13.83 5.71 6.48
C LEU A 85 -14.54 4.36 6.32
N SER A 86 -14.03 3.50 5.42
CA SER A 86 -14.58 2.16 5.21
C SER A 86 -14.46 1.29 6.47
N VAL A 87 -13.27 1.22 7.08
CA VAL A 87 -13.06 0.43 8.31
C VAL A 87 -13.92 0.95 9.46
N ARG A 88 -13.97 2.27 9.67
CA ARG A 88 -14.78 2.87 10.75
C ARG A 88 -16.27 2.62 10.55
N ALA A 89 -16.77 2.81 9.33
CA ALA A 89 -18.18 2.62 9.03
C ALA A 89 -18.60 1.15 9.15
N LEU A 90 -17.77 0.20 8.67
CA LEU A 90 -18.08 -1.22 8.77
C LEU A 90 -18.14 -1.67 10.24
N ARG A 91 -17.20 -1.22 11.08
CA ARG A 91 -17.23 -1.48 12.54
C ARG A 91 -18.47 -0.88 13.22
N GLY A 92 -18.98 0.24 12.71
CA GLY A 92 -20.22 0.87 13.17
C GLY A 92 -21.51 0.27 12.58
N GLY A 93 -21.44 -0.84 11.84
CA GLY A 93 -22.60 -1.47 11.22
C GLY A 93 -23.06 -0.85 9.90
N ASN A 94 -22.34 0.15 9.38
CA ASN A 94 -22.67 0.84 8.14
C ASN A 94 -21.87 0.27 6.95
N GLU A 95 -22.49 -0.67 6.24
CA GLU A 95 -21.93 -1.28 5.03
C GLU A 95 -22.05 -0.39 3.78
N ARG A 96 -22.84 0.69 3.81
CA ARG A 96 -23.01 1.57 2.64
C ARG A 96 -21.75 2.38 2.36
N THR A 97 -21.05 2.82 3.40
CA THR A 97 -19.84 3.66 3.23
C THR A 97 -18.71 2.91 2.52
N PRO A 98 -18.32 1.68 2.93
CA PRO A 98 -17.30 0.92 2.21
C PRO A 98 -17.62 0.67 0.73
N ARG A 99 -18.91 0.57 0.36
CA ARG A 99 -19.32 0.30 -1.03
C ARG A 99 -18.96 1.41 -2.01
N TRP A 100 -18.95 2.67 -1.56
CA TRP A 100 -18.53 3.80 -2.40
C TRP A 100 -17.11 4.27 -2.08
N ALA A 101 -16.67 4.18 -0.82
CA ALA A 101 -15.37 4.69 -0.41
C ALA A 101 -14.20 3.82 -0.93
N LEU A 102 -14.35 2.49 -0.97
CA LEU A 102 -13.29 1.62 -1.52
C LEU A 102 -13.01 1.90 -3.01
N PRO A 103 -14.02 2.01 -3.92
CA PRO A 103 -13.79 2.43 -5.30
C PRO A 103 -13.11 3.79 -5.43
N VAL A 104 -13.46 4.77 -4.59
CA VAL A 104 -12.80 6.09 -4.59
C VAL A 104 -11.31 5.94 -4.25
N GLY A 105 -10.97 5.18 -3.21
CA GLY A 105 -9.57 4.90 -2.87
C GLY A 105 -8.84 4.16 -3.99
N MET A 106 -9.49 3.19 -4.64
CA MET A 106 -8.91 2.46 -5.78
C MET A 106 -8.64 3.40 -6.97
N LEU A 107 -9.57 4.31 -7.28
CA LEU A 107 -9.38 5.30 -8.35
C LEU A 107 -8.16 6.19 -8.06
N MET A 108 -7.97 6.61 -6.82
CA MET A 108 -6.79 7.40 -6.42
C MET A 108 -5.49 6.62 -6.63
N LEU A 109 -5.45 5.32 -6.34
CA LEU A 109 -4.28 4.48 -6.63
C LEU A 109 -4.07 4.27 -8.14
N VAL A 110 -5.13 4.12 -8.93
CA VAL A 110 -5.02 4.05 -10.39
C VAL A 110 -4.42 5.33 -10.96
N VAL A 111 -4.88 6.50 -10.48
CA VAL A 111 -4.29 7.79 -10.85
C VAL A 111 -2.83 7.86 -10.41
N PHE A 112 -2.49 7.37 -9.20
CA PHE A 112 -1.11 7.32 -8.73
C PHE A 112 -0.19 6.53 -9.68
N VAL A 113 -0.63 5.34 -10.08
CA VAL A 113 0.10 4.48 -11.03
C VAL A 113 0.21 5.15 -12.40
N ALA A 114 -0.86 5.78 -12.88
CA ALA A 114 -0.85 6.48 -14.17
C ALA A 114 0.13 7.66 -14.18
N VAL A 115 0.15 8.47 -13.12
CA VAL A 115 1.11 9.58 -12.99
C VAL A 115 2.54 9.04 -12.90
N LYS A 116 2.78 7.93 -12.20
CA LYS A 116 4.11 7.31 -12.17
C LYS A 116 4.54 6.77 -13.53
N ALA A 117 3.63 6.12 -14.27
CA ALA A 117 3.92 5.67 -15.63
C ALA A 117 4.24 6.85 -16.56
N TYR A 118 3.54 7.97 -16.40
CA TYR A 118 3.82 9.22 -17.11
C TYR A 118 5.19 9.80 -16.75
N GLU A 119 5.57 9.89 -15.47
CA GLU A 119 6.92 10.31 -15.07
C GLU A 119 7.99 9.43 -15.75
N TYR A 120 7.84 8.10 -15.66
CA TYR A 120 8.78 7.16 -16.26
C TYR A 120 8.88 7.26 -17.79
N SER A 121 7.80 7.62 -18.49
CA SER A 121 7.84 7.78 -19.94
C SER A 121 8.55 9.07 -20.39
N HIS A 122 8.80 10.00 -19.48
CA HIS A 122 9.47 11.29 -19.76
C HIS A 122 10.91 11.34 -19.24
N GLU A 123 11.37 10.32 -18.50
CA GLU A 123 12.76 10.20 -18.09
C GLU A 123 13.61 9.60 -19.23
N PRO A 124 14.81 10.15 -19.51
CA PRO A 124 15.69 9.62 -20.55
C PRO A 124 16.43 8.34 -20.14
N TRP A 125 16.19 7.85 -18.92
CA TRP A 125 16.87 6.71 -18.31
C TRP A 125 15.88 5.66 -17.80
N GLY A 126 16.37 4.42 -17.68
CA GLY A 126 15.60 3.27 -17.23
C GLY A 126 16.47 2.24 -16.51
N ALA A 127 15.90 1.07 -16.21
CA ALA A 127 16.54 0.05 -15.37
C ALA A 127 17.94 -0.41 -15.85
N GLY A 128 18.22 -0.36 -17.15
CA GLY A 128 19.47 -0.82 -17.76
C GLY A 128 20.46 0.28 -18.16
N THR A 129 20.16 1.54 -17.88
CA THR A 129 20.95 2.67 -18.42
C THR A 129 22.20 2.98 -17.60
N HIS A 130 22.07 3.08 -16.28
CA HIS A 130 23.17 3.30 -15.35
C HIS A 130 22.76 2.88 -13.93
N ALA A 131 23.71 2.84 -12.99
CA ALA A 131 23.48 2.39 -11.62
C ALA A 131 22.32 3.13 -10.93
N TYR A 132 22.24 4.46 -11.07
CA TYR A 132 21.14 5.27 -10.54
C TYR A 132 19.77 4.85 -11.11
N GLY A 133 19.64 4.75 -12.44
CA GLY A 133 18.40 4.36 -13.07
C GLY A 133 17.96 2.96 -12.67
N SER A 134 18.92 2.04 -12.53
CA SER A 134 18.67 0.67 -12.07
C SER A 134 18.08 0.63 -10.66
N VAL A 135 18.75 1.25 -9.68
CA VAL A 135 18.30 1.20 -8.27
C VAL A 135 16.98 1.95 -8.08
N VAL A 136 16.79 3.10 -8.75
CA VAL A 136 15.55 3.86 -8.67
C VAL A 136 14.40 3.07 -9.31
N PHE A 137 14.60 2.47 -10.49
CA PHE A 137 13.58 1.66 -11.16
C PHE A 137 13.22 0.40 -10.36
N THR A 138 14.19 -0.26 -9.72
CA THR A 138 13.90 -1.42 -8.85
C THR A 138 13.09 -1.01 -7.63
N MET A 139 13.46 0.10 -6.96
CA MET A 139 12.75 0.62 -5.78
C MET A 139 11.31 1.00 -6.09
N THR A 140 11.09 1.81 -7.13
CA THR A 140 9.75 2.25 -7.52
C THR A 140 8.95 1.13 -8.18
N GLY A 141 9.57 0.28 -8.99
CA GLY A 141 8.92 -0.85 -9.66
C GLY A 141 8.40 -1.86 -8.66
N LEU A 142 9.17 -2.19 -7.63
CA LEU A 142 8.71 -3.04 -6.53
C LEU A 142 7.55 -2.38 -5.78
N HIS A 143 7.61 -1.07 -5.52
CA HIS A 143 6.51 -0.34 -4.90
C HIS A 143 5.23 -0.34 -5.76
N LEU A 144 5.35 -0.11 -7.07
CA LEU A 144 4.22 -0.16 -8.02
C LEU A 144 3.62 -1.57 -8.12
N ALA A 145 4.43 -2.62 -8.02
CA ALA A 145 3.93 -3.99 -7.92
C ALA A 145 3.09 -4.19 -6.64
N HIS A 146 3.52 -3.62 -5.52
CA HIS A 146 2.76 -3.63 -4.27
C HIS A 146 1.46 -2.81 -4.34
N VAL A 147 1.49 -1.62 -4.95
CA VAL A 147 0.29 -0.80 -5.19
C VAL A 147 -0.71 -1.57 -6.06
N SER A 148 -0.23 -2.27 -7.09
CA SER A 148 -1.07 -3.13 -7.95
C SER A 148 -1.67 -4.30 -7.15
N ALA A 149 -0.90 -4.94 -6.27
CA ALA A 149 -1.40 -5.99 -5.38
C ALA A 149 -2.48 -5.46 -4.43
N VAL A 150 -2.32 -4.26 -3.88
CA VAL A 150 -3.34 -3.58 -3.05
C VAL A 150 -4.61 -3.31 -3.86
N LEU A 151 -4.49 -2.83 -5.09
CA LEU A 151 -5.61 -2.61 -6.01
C LEU A 151 -6.41 -3.90 -6.25
N LEU A 152 -5.71 -4.99 -6.60
CA LEU A 152 -6.34 -6.29 -6.84
C LEU A 152 -7.01 -6.85 -5.59
N LYS A 153 -6.30 -6.86 -4.45
CA LYS A 153 -6.83 -7.32 -3.16
C LYS A 153 -8.06 -6.52 -2.74
N THR A 154 -8.02 -5.19 -2.91
CA THR A 154 -9.17 -4.32 -2.59
C THR A 154 -10.35 -4.59 -3.52
N GLY A 155 -10.10 -4.85 -4.81
CA GLY A 155 -11.14 -5.27 -5.75
C GLY A 155 -11.84 -6.57 -5.30
N VAL A 156 -11.08 -7.54 -4.82
CA VAL A 156 -11.63 -8.78 -4.25
C VAL A 156 -12.46 -8.50 -3.00
N VAL A 157 -11.93 -7.74 -2.04
CA VAL A 157 -12.65 -7.38 -0.80
C VAL A 157 -13.93 -6.59 -1.10
N TRP A 158 -13.87 -5.66 -2.04
CA TRP A 158 -15.04 -4.90 -2.49
C TRP A 158 -16.07 -5.81 -3.15
N SER A 159 -15.66 -6.78 -3.97
CA SER A 159 -16.59 -7.75 -4.56
C SER A 159 -17.28 -8.61 -3.49
N TYR A 160 -16.58 -9.01 -2.43
CA TYR A 160 -17.15 -9.76 -1.30
C TYR A 160 -18.10 -8.90 -0.47
N LEU A 161 -17.79 -7.62 -0.28
CA LEU A 161 -18.68 -6.66 0.35
C LEU A 161 -20.00 -6.51 -0.44
N LEU A 162 -19.94 -6.41 -1.77
CA LEU A 162 -21.14 -6.33 -2.60
C LEU A 162 -22.01 -7.60 -2.56
N GLN A 163 -21.38 -8.76 -2.32
CA GLN A 163 -22.06 -10.05 -2.15
C GLN A 163 -22.57 -10.29 -0.70
N GLY A 164 -22.35 -9.34 0.22
CA GLY A 164 -22.71 -9.49 1.63
C GLY A 164 -21.83 -10.48 2.42
N ARG A 165 -20.65 -10.83 1.89
CA ARG A 165 -19.68 -11.72 2.55
C ARG A 165 -18.72 -10.99 3.48
N VAL A 166 -18.70 -9.66 3.42
CA VAL A 166 -17.99 -8.78 4.36
C VAL A 166 -19.05 -7.95 5.06
N GLU A 167 -19.22 -8.21 6.35
CA GLU A 167 -20.22 -7.57 7.20
C GLU A 167 -19.58 -7.13 8.53
N ALA A 168 -20.28 -6.31 9.31
CA ALA A 168 -19.77 -5.77 10.56
C ALA A 168 -19.32 -6.84 11.57
N ARG A 169 -19.91 -8.04 11.50
CA ARG A 169 -19.56 -9.19 12.35
C ARG A 169 -18.25 -9.86 11.92
N ARG A 170 -17.80 -9.67 10.68
CA ARG A 170 -16.58 -10.27 10.13
C ARG A 170 -15.75 -9.24 9.37
N PRO A 171 -15.18 -8.22 10.05
CA PRO A 171 -14.46 -7.13 9.39
C PRO A 171 -13.03 -7.52 8.97
N VAL A 172 -12.55 -8.72 9.36
CA VAL A 172 -11.15 -9.17 9.20
C VAL A 172 -10.61 -8.97 7.78
N PRO A 173 -11.31 -9.33 6.68
CA PRO A 173 -10.79 -9.11 5.33
C PRO A 173 -10.56 -7.63 4.99
N LEU A 174 -11.46 -6.73 5.43
CA LEU A 174 -11.33 -5.30 5.22
C LEU A 174 -10.20 -4.71 6.07
N GLU A 175 -10.07 -5.15 7.32
CA GLU A 175 -9.01 -4.69 8.23
C GLU A 175 -7.62 -5.14 7.77
N ALA A 176 -7.49 -6.40 7.37
CA ALA A 176 -6.27 -6.95 6.79
C ALA A 176 -5.92 -6.27 5.45
N ASN A 177 -6.91 -5.84 4.67
CA ASN A 177 -6.70 -5.03 3.47
C ASN A 177 -6.19 -3.62 3.83
N ALA A 178 -6.84 -2.97 4.78
CA ALA A 178 -6.47 -1.63 5.23
C ALA A 178 -5.05 -1.61 5.81
N LEU A 179 -4.67 -2.61 6.61
CA LEU A 179 -3.32 -2.71 7.19
C LEU A 179 -2.25 -2.75 6.10
N TYR A 180 -2.46 -3.55 5.05
CA TYR A 180 -1.51 -3.64 3.92
C TYR A 180 -1.50 -2.36 3.07
N TRP A 181 -2.66 -1.72 2.88
CA TRP A 181 -2.74 -0.41 2.23
C TRP A 181 -1.90 0.64 2.95
N TYR A 182 -2.02 0.73 4.28
CA TYR A 182 -1.22 1.67 5.08
C TYR A 182 0.28 1.35 5.03
N PHE A 183 0.66 0.08 4.99
CA PHE A 183 2.05 -0.32 4.79
C PHE A 183 2.62 0.21 3.47
N VAL A 184 1.90 0.07 2.36
CA VAL A 184 2.35 0.56 1.05
C VAL A 184 2.50 2.09 1.03
N ILE A 185 1.61 2.83 1.71
CA ILE A 185 1.76 4.28 1.89
C ILE A 185 3.00 4.58 2.76
N ALA A 186 3.18 3.86 3.86
CA ALA A 186 4.27 4.09 4.80
C ALA A 186 5.65 3.86 4.16
N VAL A 187 5.80 2.82 3.33
CA VAL A 187 7.01 2.52 2.56
C VAL A 187 7.31 3.60 1.52
N TRP A 188 6.28 4.23 0.95
CA TRP A 188 6.50 5.29 -0.05
C TRP A 188 7.21 6.50 0.53
N ILE A 189 7.00 6.86 1.80
CA ILE A 189 7.60 8.05 2.41
C ILE A 189 9.14 8.03 2.39
N PRO A 190 9.83 6.98 2.88
CA PRO A 190 11.28 6.90 2.76
C PRO A 190 11.74 6.73 1.31
N LEU A 191 10.99 6.06 0.44
CA LEU A 191 11.31 5.98 -1.00
C LEU A 191 11.28 7.36 -1.67
N PHE A 192 10.20 8.13 -1.46
CA PHE A 192 10.06 9.48 -1.98
C PHE A 192 11.20 10.37 -1.49
N THR A 193 11.51 10.31 -0.20
CA THR A 193 12.63 11.06 0.39
C THR A 193 13.95 10.70 -0.30
N THR A 194 14.22 9.40 -0.47
CA THR A 194 15.46 8.91 -1.07
C THR A 194 15.58 9.27 -2.55
N ILE A 195 14.49 9.21 -3.32
CA ILE A 195 14.50 9.38 -4.78
C ILE A 195 14.39 10.85 -5.17
N TYR A 196 13.57 11.64 -4.47
CA TYR A 196 13.24 13.00 -4.91
C TYR A 196 13.90 14.09 -4.06
N LEU A 197 14.11 13.87 -2.76
CA LEU A 197 14.68 14.90 -1.88
C LEU A 197 16.20 14.79 -1.75
N VAL A 198 16.74 13.58 -1.54
CA VAL A 198 18.19 13.38 -1.35
C VAL A 198 19.03 13.94 -2.50
N PRO A 199 18.71 13.68 -3.80
CA PRO A 199 19.41 14.29 -4.94
C PRO A 199 19.45 15.81 -5.00
N ARG A 200 18.61 16.49 -4.22
CA ARG A 200 18.48 17.96 -4.21
C ARG A 200 19.13 18.61 -3.01
N ILE A 201 19.43 17.83 -1.97
CA ILE A 201 20.03 18.31 -0.72
C ILE A 201 21.54 18.06 -0.71
N PHE A 202 22.02 17.07 -1.48
CA PHE A 202 23.42 16.65 -1.59
C PHE A 202 23.81 16.35 -3.03
#